data_AF-A0A397IQV2-F1
#
_entry.id   AF-A0A397IQV2-F1
#
_cell.length_a   1.000
_cell.length_b   1.000
_cell.length_c   1.000
_cell.angle_alpha   90.00
_cell.angle_beta   90.00
_cell.angle_gamma   90.00
#
_symmetry.space_group_name_H-M   'P 1'
#
loop_
_entity.id
_entity.type
_entity.pdbx_description
1 polymer ?
#
loop_
_entity_poly.entity_id
_entity_poly.type
_entity_poly.pdbx_seq_one_letter_code
_entity_poly.pdbx_strand_id
1 'polypeptide(L)'
;MIVKVKGTDEILGGYNPLAWDNNVNGTWGEWMETKDSFIFSLKNGTVQNSIFSRVKRPDCAILYQHKLDQKMGGPHFGDFYLYSKKSNFTLDDCNYCDIIGTYYEKPIRTSSKKFSIVNYELFKVIKKN
;
A
#
# COMPACT_ATOMS: atom_id res chain seq x y z
N MET A 1 2.85 4.38 -5.36
CA MET A 1 3.65 4.49 -4.13
C MET A 1 4.72 3.41 -4.15
N ILE A 2 5.93 3.74 -3.69
CA ILE A 2 7.06 2.82 -3.51
C ILE A 2 7.61 3.01 -2.10
N VAL A 3 7.99 1.92 -1.41
CA VAL A 3 8.58 1.97 -0.06
C VAL A 3 9.80 1.07 0.04
N LYS A 4 10.83 1.52 0.78
CA LYS A 4 12.02 0.73 1.10
C LYS A 4 11.93 0.21 2.53
N VAL A 5 11.91 -1.10 2.71
CA VAL A 5 11.82 -1.74 4.03
C VAL A 5 13.17 -1.64 4.75
N LYS A 6 13.15 -1.20 6.02
CA LYS A 6 14.36 -1.01 6.82
C LYS A 6 15.00 -2.36 7.16
N GLY A 7 16.33 -2.42 7.04
CA GLY A 7 17.11 -3.63 7.36
C GLY A 7 17.02 -4.74 6.31
N THR A 8 16.46 -4.47 5.13
CA THR A 8 16.35 -5.45 4.04
C THR A 8 16.55 -4.77 2.69
N ASP A 9 16.74 -5.58 1.64
CA ASP A 9 16.73 -5.09 0.26
C ASP A 9 15.36 -5.04 -0.39
N GLU A 10 14.30 -5.30 0.36
CA GLU A 10 12.93 -5.35 -0.13
C GLU A 10 12.39 -3.96 -0.43
N ILE A 11 11.81 -3.82 -1.63
CA ILE A 11 11.00 -2.68 -2.05
C ILE A 11 9.58 -3.19 -2.24
N LEU A 12 8.61 -2.51 -1.63
CA LEU A 12 7.18 -2.78 -1.83
C LEU A 12 6.53 -1.59 -2.51
N GLY A 13 5.42 -1.82 -3.19
CA GLY A 13 4.70 -0.73 -3.80
C GLY A 13 3.28 -1.09 -4.21
N GLY A 14 2.56 -0.05 -4.60
CA GLY A 14 1.18 -0.15 -5.05
C GLY A 14 0.85 0.96 -6.03
N TYR A 15 0.05 0.63 -7.03
CA TYR A 15 -0.48 1.57 -8.01
C TYR A 15 -1.97 1.76 -7.78
N ASN A 16 -2.37 3.01 -7.57
CA ASN A 16 -3.76 3.40 -7.50
C ASN A 16 -4.11 4.19 -8.79
N PRO A 17 -5.03 3.71 -9.64
CA PRO A 17 -5.45 4.41 -10.85
C PRO A 17 -6.43 5.57 -10.57
N LEU A 18 -7.01 5.62 -9.37
CA LEU A 18 -8.03 6.60 -9.00
C LEU A 18 -7.38 7.91 -8.55
N ALA A 19 -8.06 9.02 -8.80
CA ALA A 19 -7.72 10.29 -8.17
C ALA A 19 -7.98 10.18 -6.66
N TRP A 20 -6.98 10.48 -5.84
CA TRP A 20 -7.11 10.35 -4.40
C TRP A 20 -8.08 11.39 -3.84
N ASP A 21 -9.14 10.93 -3.16
CA ASP A 21 -10.04 11.81 -2.40
C ASP A 21 -9.72 11.69 -0.90
N ASN A 22 -9.49 12.83 -0.26
CA ASN A 22 -9.21 12.94 1.17
C ASN A 22 -10.39 13.49 1.97
N ASN A 23 -11.56 13.66 1.35
CA ASN A 23 -12.77 14.18 1.99
C ASN A 23 -13.77 13.07 2.34
N VAL A 24 -13.29 11.88 2.70
CA VAL A 24 -14.14 10.79 3.20
C VAL A 24 -14.74 11.20 4.55
N ASN A 25 -16.03 11.55 4.50
CA ASN A 25 -16.85 11.90 5.65
C ASN A 25 -17.64 10.66 6.07
N GLY A 26 -17.54 10.24 7.33
CA GLY A 26 -18.24 9.07 7.84
C GLY A 26 -17.61 8.57 9.14
N THR A 27 -18.13 7.48 9.70
CA THR A 27 -17.55 6.85 10.90
C THR A 27 -16.30 6.03 10.57
N TRP A 28 -16.15 5.59 9.33
CA TRP A 28 -15.11 4.68 8.86
C TRP A 28 -14.50 5.18 7.55
N GLY A 29 -13.37 4.58 7.15
CA GLY A 29 -12.84 4.77 5.79
C GLY A 29 -13.77 4.17 4.72
N GLU A 30 -13.54 4.54 3.47
CA GLU A 30 -14.36 4.13 2.33
C GLU A 30 -13.55 3.26 1.37
N TRP A 31 -14.13 2.11 1.00
CA TRP A 31 -13.54 1.22 0.01
C TRP A 31 -13.88 1.71 -1.40
N MET A 32 -12.85 1.85 -2.21
CA MET A 32 -12.96 2.32 -3.58
C MET A 32 -12.80 1.17 -4.55
N GLU A 33 -13.76 1.08 -5.47
CA GLU A 33 -13.77 0.05 -6.48
C GLU A 33 -12.75 0.32 -7.59
N THR A 34 -11.87 -0.66 -7.85
CA THR A 34 -11.08 -0.68 -9.08
C THR A 34 -10.49 -2.06 -9.35
N LYS A 35 -10.43 -2.45 -10.62
CA LYS A 35 -9.70 -3.64 -11.09
C LYS A 35 -8.27 -3.33 -11.56
N ASP A 36 -7.96 -2.06 -11.76
CA ASP A 36 -6.72 -1.62 -12.40
C ASP A 36 -5.61 -1.30 -11.39
N SER A 37 -5.91 -1.40 -10.08
CA SER A 37 -4.89 -1.37 -9.03
C SER A 37 -4.04 -2.64 -9.03
N PHE A 38 -2.84 -2.53 -8.50
CA PHE A 38 -1.96 -3.67 -8.23
C PHE A 38 -0.98 -3.32 -7.11
N ILE A 39 -0.49 -4.35 -6.43
CA ILE A 39 0.62 -4.26 -5.50
C ILE A 39 1.78 -5.12 -5.98
N PHE A 40 2.99 -4.77 -5.56
CA PHE A 40 4.19 -5.49 -5.97
C PHE A 40 5.27 -5.51 -4.90
N SER A 41 6.17 -6.47 -5.02
CA SER A 41 7.45 -6.48 -4.31
C SER A 41 8.62 -6.72 -5.26
N LEU A 42 9.75 -6.08 -4.97
CA LEU A 42 11.03 -6.32 -5.62
C LEU A 42 12.02 -6.75 -4.54
N LYS A 43 12.71 -7.86 -4.77
CA LYS A 43 13.76 -8.36 -3.88
C LYS A 43 15.14 -8.11 -4.48
N ASN A 44 16.08 -7.71 -3.63
CA ASN A 44 17.47 -7.42 -4.01
C ASN A 44 17.57 -6.36 -5.13
N GLY A 45 16.57 -5.47 -5.24
CA GLY A 45 16.51 -4.46 -6.31
C GLY A 45 16.38 -5.01 -7.73
N THR A 46 16.09 -6.30 -7.92
CA THR A 46 15.99 -6.93 -9.26
C THR A 46 14.56 -7.36 -9.58
N VAL A 47 14.22 -7.36 -10.87
CA VAL A 47 12.89 -7.79 -11.37
C VAL A 47 12.73 -9.32 -11.33
N GLN A 48 13.83 -10.06 -11.32
CA GLN A 48 13.82 -11.53 -11.47
C GLN A 48 13.09 -12.25 -10.33
N ASN A 49 13.08 -11.66 -9.14
CA ASN A 49 12.36 -12.16 -7.96
C ASN A 49 11.19 -11.23 -7.57
N SER A 50 10.64 -10.52 -8.55
CA SER A 50 9.50 -9.63 -8.30
C SER A 50 8.20 -10.41 -8.19
N ILE A 51 7.32 -9.92 -7.31
CA ILE A 51 5.94 -10.37 -7.24
C ILE A 51 5.08 -9.25 -7.74
N PHE A 52 4.21 -9.55 -8.69
CA PHE A 52 3.16 -8.67 -9.19
C PHE A 52 1.81 -9.29 -8.87
N SER A 53 0.96 -8.53 -8.17
CA SER A 53 -0.30 -9.00 -7.61
C SER A 53 -1.42 -8.04 -7.98
N ARG A 54 -2.39 -8.53 -8.76
CA ARG A 54 -3.57 -7.75 -9.14
C ARG A 54 -4.65 -7.85 -8.07
N VAL A 55 -5.63 -6.95 -8.16
CA VAL A 55 -6.80 -6.96 -7.29
C VAL A 55 -7.59 -8.26 -7.51
N LYS A 56 -7.89 -8.94 -6.41
CA LYS A 56 -8.79 -10.09 -6.32
C LYS A 56 -10.22 -9.67 -5.98
N ARG A 57 -10.36 -8.61 -5.18
CA ARG A 57 -11.64 -8.02 -4.76
C ARG A 57 -11.75 -6.56 -5.20
N PRO A 58 -12.29 -6.30 -6.41
CA PRO A 58 -12.40 -4.95 -6.96
C PRO A 58 -13.12 -3.99 -6.03
N ASP A 59 -14.18 -4.44 -5.35
CA ASP A 59 -14.99 -3.70 -4.38
C ASP A 59 -14.22 -3.22 -3.14
N CYS A 60 -13.04 -3.77 -2.89
CA CYS A 60 -12.20 -3.45 -1.73
C CYS A 60 -10.72 -3.26 -2.14
N ALA A 61 -10.49 -2.64 -3.30
CA ALA A 61 -9.13 -2.51 -3.85
C ALA A 61 -8.28 -1.47 -3.10
N ILE A 62 -8.86 -0.31 -2.82
CA ILE A 62 -8.21 0.84 -2.16
C ILE A 62 -9.09 1.31 -1.01
N LEU A 63 -8.51 1.55 0.16
CA LEU A 63 -9.22 2.18 1.27
C LEU A 63 -8.81 3.66 1.35
N TYR A 64 -9.78 4.55 1.19
CA TYR A 64 -9.61 5.95 1.52
C TYR A 64 -9.86 6.13 3.02
N GLN A 65 -8.83 6.62 3.71
CA GLN A 65 -8.89 6.78 5.15
C GLN A 65 -9.85 7.88 5.53
N HIS A 66 -10.60 7.62 6.59
CA HIS A 66 -11.43 8.62 7.24
C HIS A 66 -10.58 9.83 7.66
N LYS A 67 -11.16 11.04 7.54
CA LYS A 67 -10.46 12.31 7.75
C LYS A 67 -9.69 12.42 9.07
N LEU A 68 -10.24 11.88 10.17
CA LEU A 68 -9.56 11.94 11.47
C LEU A 68 -8.33 11.02 11.54
N ASP A 69 -8.30 9.95 10.74
CA ASP A 69 -7.25 8.95 10.76
C ASP A 69 -6.14 9.23 9.74
N GLN A 70 -6.34 10.15 8.80
CA GLN A 70 -5.37 10.50 7.75
C GLN A 70 -4.01 11.01 8.28
N LYS A 71 -3.95 11.49 9.52
CA LYS A 71 -2.66 11.83 10.16
C LYS A 71 -1.83 10.58 10.45
N MET A 72 -2.48 9.47 10.76
CA MET A 72 -1.84 8.21 11.14
C MET A 72 -1.82 7.19 10.01
N GLY A 73 -2.82 7.20 9.13
CA GLY A 73 -2.99 6.28 8.02
C GLY A 73 -2.53 6.88 6.70
N GLY A 74 -1.76 6.10 5.93
CA GLY A 74 -1.32 6.45 4.59
C GLY A 74 -2.08 5.67 3.51
N PRO A 75 -1.46 5.47 2.34
CA PRO A 75 -2.02 4.65 1.29
C PRO A 75 -2.32 3.22 1.75
N HIS A 76 -3.50 2.73 1.39
CA HIS A 76 -4.02 1.44 1.85
C HIS A 76 -4.59 0.62 0.69
N PHE A 77 -3.85 -0.41 0.30
CA PHE A 77 -4.13 -1.33 -0.80
C PHE A 77 -4.58 -2.68 -0.24
N GLY A 78 -5.77 -2.76 0.38
CA GLY A 78 -6.34 -3.99 0.92
C GLY A 78 -5.39 -4.76 1.87
N ASP A 79 -4.56 -5.63 1.29
CA ASP A 79 -3.53 -6.41 1.97
C ASP A 79 -2.27 -5.60 2.36
N PHE A 80 -1.98 -4.43 1.78
CA PHE A 80 -0.77 -3.64 2.06
C PHE A 80 -1.08 -2.18 2.40
N TYR A 81 -0.60 -1.69 3.54
CA TYR A 81 -0.81 -0.30 3.95
C TYR A 81 0.32 0.31 4.78
N LEU A 82 0.40 1.65 4.74
CA LEU A 82 1.23 2.42 5.65
C LEU A 82 0.41 2.99 6.81
N TYR A 83 0.96 2.89 8.01
CA TYR A 83 0.35 3.42 9.22
C TYR A 83 1.43 3.81 10.23
N SER A 84 1.21 4.89 10.96
CA SER A 84 2.10 5.36 12.02
C SER A 84 1.33 6.08 13.12
N LYS A 85 1.64 5.76 14.38
CA LYS A 85 1.13 6.50 15.53
C LYS A 85 1.82 7.85 15.72
N LYS A 86 2.98 8.03 15.08
CA LYS A 86 3.81 9.24 15.13
C LYS A 86 3.53 10.19 13.97
N SER A 87 2.50 9.91 13.16
CA SER A 87 2.20 10.65 11.92
C SER A 87 3.38 10.72 10.94
N ASN A 88 4.30 9.76 11.02
CA ASN A 88 5.43 9.62 10.12
C ASN A 88 5.83 8.14 10.01
N PHE A 89 5.56 7.56 8.84
CA PHE A 89 5.75 6.14 8.55
C PHE A 89 7.19 5.63 8.73
N THR A 90 8.19 6.53 8.83
CA THR A 90 9.61 6.17 9.03
C THR A 90 10.04 6.14 10.51
N LEU A 91 9.19 6.61 11.44
CA LEU A 91 9.54 6.77 12.86
C LEU A 91 9.06 5.63 13.77
N ASP A 92 8.27 4.70 13.24
CA ASP A 92 7.80 3.49 13.92
C ASP A 92 7.80 2.28 12.97
N ASP A 93 7.25 1.16 13.43
CA ASP A 93 7.20 -0.11 12.72
C ASP A 93 5.77 -0.53 12.39
N CYS A 94 4.81 0.40 12.35
CA CYS A 94 3.39 0.02 12.26
C CYS A 94 2.87 -0.25 10.84
N ASN A 95 3.72 -0.19 9.82
CA ASN A 95 3.36 -0.57 8.45
C ASN A 95 3.09 -2.08 8.37
N TYR A 96 2.20 -2.50 7.46
CA TYR A 96 1.73 -3.88 7.43
C TYR A 96 1.45 -4.37 6.02
N CYS A 97 1.70 -5.66 5.82
CA CYS A 97 1.35 -6.39 4.61
C CYS A 97 0.83 -7.76 5.02
N ASP A 98 -0.40 -8.09 4.65
CA ASP A 98 -1.01 -9.39 4.87
C ASP A 98 -0.45 -10.43 3.88
N ILE A 99 -0.34 -11.67 4.34
CA ILE A 99 0.09 -12.81 3.53
C ILE A 99 -1.08 -13.72 3.15
N ILE A 100 -2.27 -13.50 3.71
CA ILE A 100 -3.47 -14.28 3.39
C ILE A 100 -3.91 -14.01 1.93
N GLY A 101 -3.71 -12.80 1.42
CA GLY A 101 -4.12 -12.42 0.06
C GLY A 101 -5.64 -12.36 -0.07
N THR A 102 -6.28 -11.60 0.82
CA THR A 102 -7.74 -11.47 0.84
C THR A 102 -8.20 -10.55 -0.28
N TYR A 103 -7.44 -9.47 -0.54
CA TYR A 103 -7.83 -8.39 -1.45
C TYR A 103 -7.08 -8.41 -2.78
N TYR A 104 -5.87 -8.98 -2.79
CA TYR A 104 -5.01 -9.13 -3.95
C TYR A 104 -4.65 -10.61 -4.17
N GLU A 105 -4.40 -10.98 -5.43
CA GLU A 105 -4.28 -12.39 -5.86
C GLU A 105 -3.12 -13.14 -5.22
N LYS A 106 -2.01 -12.44 -4.95
CA LYS A 106 -0.76 -12.99 -4.44
C LYS A 106 -0.23 -12.16 -3.26
N PRO A 107 0.23 -12.79 -2.17
CA PRO A 107 0.94 -12.07 -1.13
C PRO A 107 2.28 -11.56 -1.66
N ILE A 108 2.63 -10.32 -1.31
CA ILE A 108 3.88 -9.70 -1.75
C ILE A 108 5.02 -9.84 -0.72
N ARG A 109 4.71 -10.37 0.47
CA ARG A 109 5.65 -10.69 1.55
C ARG A 109 5.46 -12.12 2.05
N THR A 110 6.41 -12.61 2.84
CA THR A 110 6.39 -13.96 3.45
C THR A 110 5.99 -13.95 4.92
N SER A 111 5.72 -12.78 5.51
CA SER A 111 5.37 -12.63 6.93
C SER A 111 4.43 -11.44 7.13
N SER A 112 3.37 -11.63 7.92
CA SER A 112 2.45 -10.56 8.37
C SER A 112 2.98 -9.80 9.60
N LYS A 113 4.29 -9.80 9.84
CA LYS A 113 4.86 -8.96 10.90
C LYS A 113 4.86 -7.50 10.45
N LYS A 114 4.53 -6.60 11.37
CA LYS A 114 4.66 -5.16 11.14
C LYS A 114 6.14 -4.80 10.90
N PHE A 115 6.39 -3.70 10.19
CA PHE A 115 7.73 -3.34 9.75
C PHE A 115 7.98 -1.83 9.66
N SER A 116 9.23 -1.45 9.86
CA SER A 116 9.73 -0.09 9.60
C SER A 116 10.16 0.08 8.14
N ILE A 117 10.08 1.31 7.66
CA ILE A 117 10.59 1.72 6.34
C ILE A 117 11.69 2.78 6.50
N VAL A 118 12.59 2.85 5.52
CA VAL A 118 13.62 3.91 5.43
C VAL A 118 13.01 5.17 4.81
N ASN A 119 12.28 4.98 3.71
CA ASN A 119 11.64 6.05 2.96
C ASN A 119 10.46 5.51 2.16
N TYR A 120 9.61 6.42 1.67
CA TYR A 120 8.57 6.16 0.69
C TYR A 120 8.55 7.27 -0.37
N GLU A 121 8.13 6.92 -1.58
CA GLU A 121 8.02 7.84 -2.70
C GLU A 121 6.65 7.70 -3.38
N LEU A 122 6.09 8.84 -3.76
CA LEU A 122 4.80 8.94 -4.45
C LEU A 122 5.02 9.51 -5.84
N PHE A 123 4.54 8.78 -6.84
CA PHE A 123 4.64 9.13 -8.24
C PHE A 123 3.24 9.25 -8.84
N LYS A 124 3.02 10.32 -9.60
CA LYS A 124 1.83 10.47 -10.44
C LYS A 124 2.16 10.01 -11.85
N VAL A 125 1.44 9.03 -12.35
CA VAL A 125 1.56 8.58 -13.74
C VAL A 125 0.70 9.47 -14.61
N ILE A 126 1.31 10.08 -15.63
CA ILE A 126 0.62 10.90 -16.64
C ILE A 126 0.70 10.14 -17.96
N LYS A 127 -0.45 9.83 -18.57
CA LYS A 127 -0.48 9.25 -19.91
C LYS A 127 0.07 10.28 -20.88
N LYS A 128 1.03 9.87 -21.71
CA LYS A 128 1.37 10.62 -22.92
C LYS A 128 0.30 10.30 -23.96
N ASN A 129 -0.35 11.35 -24.46
CA ASN A 129 -1.17 11.29 -25.66
C ASN A 129 -0.28 11.32 -26.90
#